data_AF-A0A939AGQ2-F1
#
_entry.id   AF-A0A939AGQ2-F1
#
_cell.length_a   1.000
_cell.length_b   1.000
_cell.length_c   1.000
_cell.angle_alpha   90.00
_cell.angle_beta   90.00
_cell.angle_gamma   90.00
#
_symmetry.space_group_name_H-M   'P 1'
#
loop_
_entity.id
_entity.type
_entity.pdbx_description
1 polymer ?
#
loop_
_entity_poly.entity_id
_entity_poly.type
_entity_poly.pdbx_seq_one_letter_code
_entity_poly.pdbx_strand_id
1 'polypeptide(L)'
;MRDVLVLGSSYPYEEVRDYVRVQPWARERVLTCLDHFDTINFAPRVACPVLMSVGLNDDVCPPHTAYALRRRLGGPVELHAYPDGAHEGGGYRHDVIRERWVRDRADAR
;
A
#
# COMPACT_ATOMS: atom_id res chain seq x y z
N MET A 1 8.70 1.41 2.63
CA MET A 1 8.73 2.46 3.66
C MET A 1 10.01 3.29 3.65
N ARG A 2 11.19 2.77 3.27
CA ARG A 2 12.39 3.64 3.13
C ARG A 2 12.22 4.79 2.15
N ASP A 3 11.38 4.57 1.16
CA ASP A 3 11.03 5.56 0.16
C ASP A 3 10.10 6.67 0.73
N VAL A 4 9.62 6.60 1.98
CA VAL A 4 8.80 7.64 2.63
C VAL A 4 9.41 9.04 2.57
N LEU A 5 10.74 9.11 2.60
CA LEU A 5 11.48 10.38 2.54
C LEU A 5 11.50 11.00 1.14
N VAL A 6 11.09 10.24 0.12
CA VAL A 6 11.18 10.60 -1.31
C VAL A 6 9.80 10.62 -1.98
N LEU A 7 8.85 9.78 -1.53
CA LEU A 7 7.62 9.49 -2.26
C LEU A 7 6.39 10.26 -1.80
N GLY A 8 6.37 10.78 -0.57
CA GLY A 8 5.19 11.38 0.03
C GLY A 8 5.46 12.82 0.45
N SER A 9 4.75 13.77 -0.18
CA SER A 9 4.60 15.14 0.33
C SER A 9 3.25 15.36 1.03
N SER A 10 2.47 14.29 1.17
CA SER A 10 1.17 14.26 1.83
C SER A 10 1.27 13.64 3.23
N TYR A 11 0.37 14.05 4.13
CA TYR A 11 0.20 13.39 5.41
C TYR A 11 -0.52 12.04 5.19
N PRO A 12 -0.13 10.98 5.92
CA PRO A 12 0.73 10.97 7.11
C PRO A 12 2.24 10.76 6.85
N TYR A 13 2.67 10.52 5.61
CA TYR A 13 4.09 10.30 5.31
C TYR A 13 4.97 11.54 5.59
N GLU A 14 4.40 12.74 5.45
CA GLU A 14 5.09 14.01 5.76
C GLU A 14 5.56 14.08 7.22
N GLU A 15 4.87 13.44 8.16
CA GLU A 15 5.26 13.47 9.59
C GLU A 15 6.66 12.90 9.82
N VAL A 16 7.02 11.86 9.06
CA VAL A 16 8.36 11.26 9.11
C VAL A 16 9.40 12.25 8.58
N ARG A 17 9.08 12.98 7.50
CA ARG A 17 9.96 14.00 6.93
C ARG A 17 10.11 15.18 7.87
N ASP A 18 9.03 15.63 8.51
CA ASP A 18 9.05 16.70 9.51
C ASP A 18 9.91 16.31 10.71
N TYR A 19 9.73 15.10 11.24
CA TYR A 19 10.56 14.59 12.34
C TYR A 19 12.04 14.57 11.97
N VAL A 20 12.39 14.03 10.80
CA VAL A 20 13.78 13.98 10.33
C VAL A 20 14.34 15.38 10.06
N ARG A 21 13.51 16.36 9.66
CA ARG A 21 13.94 17.77 9.48
C ARG A 21 14.35 18.41 10.80
N VAL A 22 13.61 18.13 11.87
CA VAL A 22 13.91 18.60 13.23
C VAL A 22 15.05 17.81 13.88
N GLN A 23 15.21 16.52 13.52
CA GLN A 23 16.21 15.60 14.08
C GLN A 23 17.02 14.88 12.99
N PRO A 24 17.89 15.56 12.21
CA PRO A 24 18.56 14.95 11.05
C PRO A 24 19.42 13.74 11.39
N TRP A 25 20.05 13.73 12.56
CA TRP A 25 20.87 12.62 13.06
C TRP A 25 20.06 11.35 13.38
N ALA A 26 18.73 11.46 13.53
CA ALA A 26 17.88 10.31 13.80
C ALA A 26 17.49 9.54 12.53
N ARG A 27 17.80 10.04 11.32
CA ARG A 27 17.35 9.49 10.04
C ARG A 27 17.50 7.98 9.92
N GLU A 28 18.73 7.47 10.05
CA GLU A 28 18.98 6.02 9.90
C GLU A 28 18.24 5.18 10.93
N ARG A 29 18.18 5.68 12.16
CA ARG A 29 17.47 5.00 13.26
C ARG A 29 15.96 4.95 13.01
N VAL A 30 15.38 6.02 12.46
CA VAL A 30 13.98 6.07 12.04
C VAL A 30 13.73 5.09 10.89
N LEU A 31 14.56 5.11 9.85
CA LEU A 31 14.39 4.22 8.70
C LEU A 31 14.52 2.74 9.10
N THR A 32 15.48 2.41 9.97
CA THR A 32 15.64 1.06 10.51
C THR A 32 14.43 0.64 11.33
N CYS A 33 13.88 1.55 12.15
CA CYS A 33 12.64 1.30 12.87
C CYS A 33 11.48 0.98 11.90
N LEU A 34 11.32 1.79 10.86
CA LEU A 34 10.26 1.63 9.86
C LEU A 34 10.37 0.33 9.06
N ASP A 35 11.57 -0.21 8.85
CA ASP A 35 11.76 -1.49 8.17
C ASP A 35 11.05 -2.64 8.89
N HIS A 36 10.90 -2.57 10.21
CA HIS A 36 10.15 -3.57 10.99
C HIS A 36 8.64 -3.53 10.74
N PHE A 37 8.12 -2.44 10.15
CA PHE A 37 6.68 -2.23 9.92
C PHE A 37 6.32 -2.14 8.43
N ASP A 38 7.32 -2.10 7.56
CA ASP A 38 7.11 -2.04 6.12
C ASP A 38 6.43 -3.31 5.59
N THR A 39 5.22 -3.16 5.05
CA THR A 39 4.42 -4.27 4.52
C THR A 39 5.13 -5.05 3.41
N ILE A 40 6.07 -4.42 2.69
CA ILE A 40 6.90 -5.07 1.66
C ILE A 40 7.75 -6.19 2.26
N ASN A 41 8.19 -6.06 3.53
CA ASN A 41 8.99 -7.09 4.20
C ASN A 41 8.15 -8.30 4.62
N PHE A 42 6.85 -8.12 4.80
CA PHE A 42 5.90 -9.19 5.15
C PHE A 42 5.24 -9.85 3.94
N ALA A 43 5.16 -9.13 2.81
CA ALA A 43 4.45 -9.55 1.60
C ALA A 43 4.74 -11.00 1.14
N PRO A 44 5.99 -11.51 1.15
CA PRO A 44 6.27 -12.88 0.72
C PRO A 44 5.60 -13.96 1.58
N ARG A 45 5.20 -13.63 2.81
CA ARG A 45 4.56 -14.56 3.76
C ARG A 45 3.06 -14.69 3.53
N VAL A 46 2.46 -13.80 2.74
CA VAL A 46 1.02 -13.82 2.44
C VAL A 46 0.80 -14.83 1.32
N ALA A 47 0.34 -16.04 1.67
CA ALA A 47 0.09 -17.12 0.71
C ALA A 47 -1.38 -17.23 0.26
N CYS A 48 -2.30 -16.57 0.95
CA CYS A 48 -3.72 -16.57 0.59
C CYS A 48 -3.99 -15.70 -0.66
N PRO A 49 -5.14 -15.89 -1.34
CA PRO A 49 -5.58 -14.98 -2.38
C PRO A 49 -5.77 -13.55 -1.86
N VAL A 50 -5.32 -12.57 -2.64
CA VAL A 50 -5.41 -11.14 -2.30
C VAL A 50 -6.15 -10.39 -3.41
N LEU A 51 -7.13 -9.58 -3.02
CA LEU A 51 -7.73 -8.54 -3.85
C LEU A 51 -7.12 -7.19 -3.48
N MET A 52 -6.62 -6.45 -4.47
CA MET A 52 -6.06 -5.10 -4.30
C MET A 52 -6.80 -4.08 -5.17
N SER A 53 -6.94 -2.86 -4.67
CA SER A 53 -7.31 -1.68 -5.43
C SER A 53 -6.18 -0.65 -5.44
N VAL A 54 -6.04 0.09 -6.54
CA VAL A 54 -5.16 1.25 -6.61
C VAL A 54 -5.81 2.38 -7.41
N GLY A 55 -5.89 3.58 -6.83
CA GLY A 55 -6.20 4.80 -7.57
C GLY A 55 -4.93 5.35 -8.21
N LEU A 56 -4.93 5.60 -9.52
CA LEU A 56 -3.71 6.02 -10.23
C LEU A 56 -3.32 7.49 -9.95
N ASN A 57 -4.22 8.28 -9.37
CA ASN A 57 -3.99 9.66 -8.95
C ASN A 57 -3.83 9.80 -7.43
N ASP A 58 -3.64 8.69 -6.69
CA ASP A 58 -3.48 8.71 -5.23
C ASP A 58 -2.13 9.35 -4.85
N ASP A 59 -2.17 10.48 -4.16
CA ASP A 59 -1.01 11.20 -3.64
C ASP A 59 -0.71 10.86 -2.17
N VAL A 60 -1.61 10.18 -1.46
CA VAL A 60 -1.45 9.71 -0.09
C VAL A 60 -0.75 8.35 -0.06
N CYS A 61 -1.22 7.42 -0.90
CA CYS A 61 -0.63 6.10 -1.10
C CYS A 61 -0.22 5.92 -2.57
N PRO A 62 0.91 6.51 -3.01
CA PRO A 62 1.30 6.56 -4.41
C PRO A 62 1.26 5.19 -5.12
N PRO A 63 0.75 5.08 -6.35
CA PRO A 63 0.46 3.80 -7.01
C PRO A 63 1.64 2.83 -7.05
N HIS A 64 2.85 3.35 -7.26
CA HIS A 64 4.05 2.53 -7.36
C HIS A 64 4.34 1.74 -6.07
N THR A 65 3.87 2.22 -4.90
CA THR A 65 3.95 1.49 -3.62
C THR A 65 3.06 0.24 -3.63
N ALA A 66 1.81 0.38 -4.12
CA ALA A 66 0.89 -0.74 -4.30
C ALA A 66 1.40 -1.75 -5.32
N TYR A 67 1.99 -1.29 -6.42
CA TYR A 67 2.61 -2.19 -7.41
C TYR A 67 3.87 -2.88 -6.86
N ALA A 68 4.67 -2.20 -6.02
CA ALA A 68 5.80 -2.83 -5.34
C ALA A 68 5.34 -3.93 -4.38
N LEU A 69 4.26 -3.68 -3.62
CA LEU A 69 3.63 -4.68 -2.77
C LEU A 69 3.13 -5.87 -3.59
N ARG A 70 2.35 -5.63 -4.66
CA ARG A 70 1.84 -6.68 -5.56
C ARG A 70 2.94 -7.60 -6.07
N ARG A 71 4.08 -7.04 -6.51
CA ARG A 71 5.21 -7.81 -7.05
C ARG A 71 5.85 -8.75 -6.01
N ARG A 72 5.63 -8.50 -4.72
CA ARG A 72 6.30 -9.22 -3.63
C ARG A 72 5.36 -10.11 -2.80
N LEU A 73 4.05 -10.00 -3.01
CA LEU A 73 3.07 -10.90 -2.40
C LEU A 73 3.32 -12.35 -2.85
N GLY A 74 3.26 -13.30 -1.90
CA GLY A 74 3.54 -14.72 -2.16
C GLY A 74 2.37 -15.51 -2.77
N GLY A 75 1.14 -15.06 -2.53
CA GLY A 75 -0.09 -15.68 -3.01
C GLY A 75 -0.61 -15.09 -4.33
N PRO A 76 -1.71 -15.64 -4.87
CA PRO A 76 -2.33 -15.10 -6.08
C PRO A 76 -2.93 -13.72 -5.81
N VAL A 77 -2.62 -12.75 -6.66
CA VAL A 77 -3.07 -11.36 -6.51
C VAL A 77 -3.94 -10.93 -7.69
N GLU A 78 -5.15 -10.49 -7.39
CA GLU A 78 -6.02 -9.77 -8.31
C GLU A 78 -5.94 -8.28 -7.98
N LEU A 79 -5.54 -7.43 -8.93
CA LEU A 79 -5.41 -5.99 -8.73
C LEU A 79 -6.27 -5.24 -9.71
N HIS A 80 -7.10 -4.34 -9.18
CA HIS A 80 -7.93 -3.40 -9.94
C HIS A 80 -7.31 -2.01 -9.87
N ALA A 81 -6.95 -1.46 -11.03
CA ALA A 81 -6.43 -0.10 -11.15
C ALA A 81 -7.54 0.83 -11.64
N TYR A 82 -7.65 1.99 -11.01
CA TYR A 82 -8.66 3.01 -11.29
C TYR A 82 -7.95 4.26 -11.85
N PRO A 83 -8.00 4.49 -13.17
CA PRO A 83 -7.30 5.62 -13.82
C PRO A 83 -7.74 6.99 -13.30
N ASP A 84 -9.02 7.12 -12.98
CA ASP A 84 -9.61 8.37 -12.50
C ASP A 84 -9.63 8.44 -10.95
N GLY A 85 -9.24 7.36 -10.27
CA GLY A 85 -9.30 7.26 -8.81
C GLY A 85 -8.08 7.88 -8.13
N ALA A 86 -8.31 8.57 -7.02
CA ALA A 86 -7.28 9.03 -6.09
C ALA A 86 -7.29 8.15 -4.83
N HIS A 87 -7.24 8.75 -3.64
CA HIS A 87 -7.14 8.02 -2.37
C HIS A 87 -8.37 7.16 -2.04
N GLU A 88 -9.52 7.48 -2.61
CA GLU A 88 -10.72 6.63 -2.56
C GLU A 88 -10.61 5.35 -3.40
N GLY A 89 -9.57 5.24 -4.23
CA GLY A 89 -9.35 4.12 -5.14
C GLY A 89 -10.50 3.98 -6.14
N GLY A 90 -11.26 2.88 -6.04
CA GLY A 90 -12.45 2.66 -6.86
C GLY A 90 -13.77 3.00 -6.18
N GLY A 91 -13.73 3.45 -4.92
CA GLY A 91 -14.91 3.73 -4.09
C GLY A 91 -15.96 2.62 -4.17
N TYR A 92 -17.23 3.01 -4.34
CA TYR A 92 -18.36 2.08 -4.44
C TYR A 92 -18.20 1.01 -5.55
N ARG A 93 -17.56 1.36 -6.68
CA ARG A 93 -17.33 0.39 -7.76
C ARG A 93 -16.43 -0.75 -7.29
N HIS A 94 -15.43 -0.46 -6.45
CA HIS A 94 -14.58 -1.48 -5.87
C HIS A 94 -15.28 -2.26 -4.75
N ASP A 95 -16.15 -1.61 -3.97
CA ASP A 95 -16.93 -2.31 -2.92
C ASP A 95 -17.78 -3.44 -3.50
N VAL A 96 -18.47 -3.20 -4.61
CA VAL A 96 -19.27 -4.24 -5.30
C VAL A 96 -18.38 -5.40 -5.78
N ILE A 97 -17.18 -5.10 -6.29
CA ILE A 97 -16.21 -6.12 -6.70
C ILE A 97 -15.74 -6.93 -5.49
N ARG A 98 -15.39 -6.26 -4.39
CA ARG A 98 -14.95 -6.90 -3.14
C ARG A 98 -16.00 -7.85 -2.60
N GLU A 99 -17.26 -7.42 -2.51
CA GLU A 99 -18.35 -8.25 -2.01
C GLU A 99 -18.55 -9.52 -2.83
N ARG A 100 -18.55 -9.39 -4.16
CA ARG A 100 -18.62 -10.55 -5.06
C ARG A 100 -17.40 -11.44 -4.89
N TRP A 101 -16.20 -10.87 -4.88
CA TRP A 101 -14.94 -11.60 -4.78
C TRP A 101 -14.85 -12.47 -3.52
N VAL A 102 -15.36 -11.95 -2.39
CA VAL A 102 -15.44 -12.70 -1.13
C VAL A 102 -16.48 -13.80 -1.21
N ARG A 103 -17.70 -13.49 -1.71
CA ARG A 103 -18.79 -14.47 -1.86
C ARG A 103 -18.36 -15.66 -2.69
N ASP A 104 -17.81 -15.42 -3.88
CA ASP A 104 -17.38 -16.48 -4.80
C ASP A 104 -16.35 -17.43 -4.18
N ARG A 105 -15.54 -16.94 -3.23
CA ARG A 105 -14.52 -17.74 -2.51
C ARG A 105 -15.03 -18.38 -1.22
N ALA A 106 -16.10 -17.86 -0.65
CA ALA A 106 -16.79 -18.49 0.48
C ALA A 106 -17.58 -19.71 -0.01
N ASP A 107 -18.25 -19.57 -1.14
CA ASP A 107 -19.09 -20.63 -1.75
C ASP A 107 -18.25 -21.74 -2.42
N ALA A 108 -16.97 -21.47 -2.70
CA ALA A 108 -16.03 -22.45 -3.27
C ALA A 108 -15.35 -23.37 -2.22
N ARG A 109 -15.76 -23.30 -0.95
CA ARG A 109 -15.28 -24.14 0.16
C ARG A 109 -16.29 -25.23 0.50
#